data_AF-A0A968F873-F1
#
_entry.id   AF-A0A968F873-F1
#
_cell.length_a   1.000
_cell.length_b   1.000
_cell.length_c   1.000
_cell.angle_alpha   90.00
_cell.angle_beta   90.00
_cell.angle_gamma   90.00
#
_symmetry.space_group_name_H-M   'P 1'
#
loop_
_entity.id
_entity.type
_entity.pdbx_description
1 polymer ?
#
loop_
_entity_poly.entity_id
_entity_poly.type
_entity_poly.pdbx_seq_one_letter_code
_entity_poly.pdbx_strand_id
1 'polypeptide(L)'
;MIKDYILGERITAFLLLKQLELKISDSGSRLALILGDRTGDIEAVVWNEPEFVKSEIDGAEVVKVRGLVSSYRNKLQITVEKVRRAEAGEYNPDDLKRASKLPLERLKDEFLEIVESITEPNLKTLLLNFSEDEDLFDKWLKKPAGKKFHH
;
A
#
# COMPACT_ATOMS: atom_id res chain seq x y z
N MET A 1 2.17 12.86 -0.22
CA MET A 1 2.16 11.38 -0.31
C MET A 1 3.54 10.90 -0.72
N ILE A 2 3.83 9.60 -0.69
CA ILE A 2 5.13 9.03 -1.08
C ILE A 2 5.60 9.54 -2.45
N LYS A 3 4.70 9.59 -3.45
CA LYS A 3 5.03 10.09 -4.80
C LYS A 3 5.54 11.53 -4.83
N ASP A 4 5.24 12.32 -3.80
CA ASP A 4 5.57 13.74 -3.72
C ASP A 4 6.83 13.96 -2.88
N TYR A 5 7.46 12.89 -2.36
CA TYR A 5 8.61 13.03 -1.50
C TYR A 5 9.86 13.50 -2.24
N ILE A 6 10.58 14.42 -1.62
CA ILE A 6 11.75 15.10 -2.17
C ILE A 6 12.97 14.74 -1.34
N LEU A 7 14.07 14.42 -2.01
CA LEU A 7 15.35 14.14 -1.37
C LEU A 7 15.77 15.29 -0.44
N GLY A 8 16.12 14.96 0.81
CA GLY A 8 16.59 15.91 1.82
C GLY A 8 15.48 16.52 2.68
N GLU A 9 14.21 16.26 2.39
CA GLU A 9 13.11 16.79 3.19
C GLU A 9 12.83 15.95 4.44
N ARG A 10 12.31 16.59 5.49
CA ARG A 10 11.78 15.88 6.66
C ARG A 10 10.28 15.72 6.54
N ILE A 11 9.80 14.49 6.71
CA ILE A 11 8.38 14.15 6.62
C ILE A 11 7.84 13.68 7.97
N THR A 12 6.53 13.83 8.15
CA THR A 12 5.75 13.09 9.14
C THR A 12 4.51 12.56 8.44
N ALA A 13 4.32 11.25 8.41
CA ALA A 13 3.25 10.61 7.65
C ALA A 13 2.73 9.35 8.35
N PHE A 14 1.49 8.98 8.01
CA PHE A 14 0.91 7.69 8.34
C PHE A 14 1.03 6.78 7.13
N LEU A 15 1.63 5.60 7.30
CA LEU A 15 1.93 4.68 6.21
C LEU A 15 1.61 3.24 6.64
N LEU A 16 1.20 2.41 5.68
CA LEU A 16 1.03 0.98 5.87
C LEU A 16 2.39 0.32 6.11
N LEU A 17 2.48 -0.50 7.16
CA LEU A 17 3.63 -1.37 7.39
C LEU A 17 3.46 -2.65 6.57
N LYS A 18 4.21 -2.77 5.48
CA LYS A 18 4.10 -3.92 4.54
C LYS A 18 5.14 -5.00 4.79
N GLN A 19 6.34 -4.60 5.22
CA GLN A 19 7.40 -5.51 5.61
C GLN A 19 8.18 -4.90 6.77
N LEU A 20 8.61 -5.77 7.69
CA LEU A 20 9.45 -5.44 8.82
C LEU A 20 10.50 -6.55 8.97
N GLU A 21 11.78 -6.19 8.95
CA GLU A 21 12.89 -7.15 9.03
C GLU A 21 14.05 -6.56 9.84
N LEU A 22 14.41 -7.21 10.96
CA LEU A 22 15.62 -6.86 11.70
C LEU A 22 16.83 -7.47 10.97
N LYS A 23 17.74 -6.62 10.51
CA LYS A 23 18.96 -7.03 9.80
C LYS A 23 20.14 -6.84 10.73
N ILE A 24 20.85 -7.93 10.99
CA ILE A 24 22.06 -7.95 11.80
C ILE A 24 23.26 -8.07 10.86
N SER A 25 24.28 -7.25 11.09
CA SER A 25 25.53 -7.24 10.33
C SER A 25 26.71 -6.95 11.26
N ASP A 26 27.94 -7.14 10.78
CA ASP A 26 29.15 -6.80 11.52
C ASP A 26 29.23 -5.31 11.90
N SER A 27 28.59 -4.44 11.10
CA SER A 27 28.48 -3.00 11.34
C SER A 27 27.36 -2.60 12.32
N GLY A 28 26.67 -3.58 12.92
CA GLY A 28 25.53 -3.36 13.81
C GLY A 28 24.20 -3.84 13.22
N SER A 29 23.12 -3.68 14.00
CA SER A 29 21.77 -4.01 13.59
C SER A 29 21.04 -2.79 13.02
N ARG A 30 20.06 -3.05 12.15
CA ARG A 30 19.12 -2.05 11.63
C ARG A 30 17.76 -2.68 11.38
N LEU A 31 16.70 -1.91 11.51
CA LEU A 31 15.37 -2.35 11.14
C LEU A 31 15.05 -1.87 9.72
N ALA A 32 14.91 -2.79 8.79
CA ALA A 32 14.48 -2.50 7.42
C ALA A 32 12.96 -2.63 7.32
N LEU A 33 12.31 -1.59 6.79
CA LEU A 33 10.87 -1.51 6.64
C LEU A 33 10.52 -1.27 5.16
N ILE A 34 9.38 -1.82 4.73
CA ILE A 34 8.70 -1.36 3.52
C ILE A 34 7.39 -0.70 3.97
N LEU A 35 7.28 0.58 3.65
CA LEU A 35 6.12 1.41 3.99
C LEU A 35 5.35 1.77 2.73
N GLY A 36 4.04 1.92 2.82
CA GLY A 36 3.23 2.25 1.64
C GLY A 36 2.05 3.15 1.90
N ASP A 37 1.64 3.85 0.86
CA ASP A 37 0.39 4.59 0.77
C ASP A 37 -0.29 4.27 -0.57
N ARG A 38 -1.39 4.97 -0.90
CA ARG A 38 -2.11 4.77 -2.16
C ARG A 38 -1.27 5.07 -3.40
N THR A 39 -0.19 5.84 -3.27
CA THR A 39 0.64 6.31 -4.38
C THR A 39 1.83 5.42 -4.66
N GLY A 40 2.27 4.61 -3.69
CA GLY A 40 3.41 3.72 -3.87
C GLY A 40 3.92 3.10 -2.59
N ASP A 41 5.09 2.47 -2.72
CA ASP A 41 5.85 1.86 -1.63
C ASP A 41 7.20 2.57 -1.54
N ILE A 42 7.74 2.73 -0.33
CA ILE A 42 9.05 3.31 -0.06
C ILE A 42 9.78 2.47 0.98
N GLU A 43 11.09 2.30 0.78
CA GLU A 43 11.94 1.69 1.79
C GLU A 43 12.13 2.65 2.96
N ALA A 44 12.21 2.13 4.17
CA ALA A 44 12.58 2.90 5.34
C ALA A 44 13.55 2.12 6.23
N VAL A 45 14.42 2.84 6.93
CA VAL A 45 15.44 2.25 7.80
C VAL A 45 15.47 2.92 9.16
N VAL A 46 15.46 2.11 10.21
CA VAL A 46 15.70 2.55 11.59
C VAL A 46 17.09 2.09 12.00
N TRP A 47 17.92 3.02 12.46
CA TRP A 47 19.28 2.73 12.94
C TRP A 47 19.39 2.74 14.46
N ASN A 48 18.61 3.60 15.13
CA ASN A 48 18.67 3.74 16.58
C ASN A 48 17.71 2.75 17.23
N GLU A 49 18.26 1.89 18.09
CA GLU A 49 17.52 0.89 18.88
C GLU A 49 16.54 0.03 18.04
N PRO A 50 17.01 -0.60 16.94
CA PRO A 50 16.14 -1.26 15.98
C PRO A 50 15.36 -2.45 16.58
N GLU A 51 15.90 -3.14 17.58
CA GLU A 51 15.23 -4.21 18.31
C GLU A 51 14.05 -3.68 19.14
N PHE A 52 14.25 -2.57 19.85
CA PHE A 52 13.20 -1.93 20.65
C PHE A 52 12.10 -1.38 19.74
N VAL A 53 12.49 -0.67 18.68
CA VAL A 53 11.53 -0.16 17.71
C VAL A 53 10.75 -1.30 17.06
N LYS A 54 11.40 -2.43 16.75
CA LYS A 54 10.71 -3.64 16.29
C LYS A 54 9.66 -4.07 17.31
N SER A 55 10.00 -4.22 18.59
CA SER A 55 9.02 -4.66 19.59
C SER A 55 7.82 -3.72 19.73
N GLU A 56 8.02 -2.43 19.52
CA GLU A 56 6.94 -1.42 19.59
C GLU A 56 5.98 -1.48 18.40
N ILE A 57 6.46 -1.79 17.20
CA ILE A 57 5.65 -1.71 15.97
C ILE A 57 5.32 -3.07 15.34
N ASP A 58 5.81 -4.17 15.91
CA ASP A 58 5.50 -5.51 15.41
C ASP A 58 3.99 -5.75 15.39
N GLY A 59 3.49 -6.36 14.31
CA GLY A 59 2.07 -6.57 14.09
C GLY A 59 1.21 -5.31 13.90
N ALA A 60 1.80 -4.11 13.76
CA ALA A 60 1.04 -2.92 13.38
C ALA A 60 0.68 -2.96 11.89
N GLU A 61 -0.55 -2.60 11.55
CA GLU A 61 -0.95 -2.43 10.14
C GLU A 61 -0.52 -1.05 9.60
N VAL A 62 -0.66 -0.01 10.43
CA VAL A 62 -0.34 1.37 10.10
C VAL A 62 0.60 1.94 11.14
N VAL A 63 1.62 2.65 10.68
CA VAL A 63 2.60 3.33 11.54
C VAL A 63 2.64 4.82 11.23
N LYS A 64 2.88 5.62 12.28
CA LYS A 64 3.21 7.04 12.15
C LYS A 64 4.72 7.17 12.12
N VAL A 65 5.26 7.70 11.04
CA VAL A 65 6.70 7.81 10.80
C VAL A 65 7.09 9.27 10.71
N ARG A 66 8.16 9.64 11.42
CA ARG A 66 8.92 10.86 11.20
C ARG A 66 10.33 10.48 10.76
N GLY A 67 10.82 11.12 9.70
CA GLY A 67 12.15 10.83 9.21
C GLY A 67 12.60 11.79 8.11
N LEU A 68 13.85 11.59 7.70
CA LEU A 68 14.48 12.30 6.59
C LEU A 68 14.36 11.45 5.32
N VAL A 69 13.89 12.03 4.23
CA VAL A 69 13.93 11.40 2.91
C VAL A 69 15.38 11.46 2.43
N SER A 70 16.01 10.30 2.33
CA SER A 70 17.39 10.09 1.89
C SER A 70 17.43 9.26 0.60
N SER A 71 18.61 9.04 0.06
CA SER A 71 18.81 8.12 -1.06
C SER A 71 19.76 7.00 -0.67
N TYR A 72 19.41 5.78 -1.04
CA TYR A 72 20.26 4.61 -0.92
C TYR A 72 20.24 3.84 -2.25
N ARG A 73 21.43 3.61 -2.82
CA ARG A 73 21.59 2.95 -4.14
C ARG A 73 20.70 3.57 -5.23
N ASN A 74 20.67 4.90 -5.30
CA ASN A 74 19.87 5.70 -6.24
C ASN A 74 18.35 5.50 -6.14
N LYS A 75 17.85 4.99 -5.01
CA LYS A 75 16.42 4.95 -4.70
C LYS A 75 16.13 5.83 -3.50
N LEU A 76 14.96 6.46 -3.46
CA LEU A 76 14.50 7.18 -2.28
C LEU A 76 14.23 6.19 -1.13
N GLN A 77 14.62 6.58 0.07
CA GLN A 77 14.42 5.84 1.30
C GLN A 77 14.10 6.83 2.43
N ILE A 78 13.36 6.41 3.45
CA ILE A 78 13.18 7.21 4.66
C ILE A 78 14.19 6.73 5.72
N THR A 79 15.08 7.61 6.15
CA THR A 79 15.84 7.40 7.38
C THR A 79 14.96 7.80 8.56
N VAL A 80 14.48 6.81 9.31
CA VAL A 80 13.47 6.98 10.35
C VAL A 80 14.11 7.56 11.61
N GLU A 81 13.59 8.70 12.06
CA GLU A 81 13.97 9.36 13.31
C GLU A 81 13.06 8.89 14.46
N LYS A 82 11.75 8.74 14.19
CA LYS A 82 10.76 8.20 15.13
C LYS A 82 9.69 7.41 14.39
N VAL A 83 9.24 6.31 14.99
CA VAL A 83 8.09 5.56 14.51
C VAL A 83 7.30 4.99 15.66
N ARG A 84 5.99 4.92 15.51
CA ARG A 84 5.08 4.22 16.43
C ARG A 84 3.89 3.64 15.68
N ARG A 85 3.16 2.75 16.34
CA ARG A 85 1.84 2.29 15.87
C ARG A 85 0.89 3.48 15.73
N ALA A 86 0.12 3.52 14.65
CA ALA A 86 -0.94 4.51 14.48
C ALA A 86 -2.20 4.06 15.22
N GLU A 87 -2.90 5.00 15.84
CA GLU A 87 -4.17 4.74 16.51
C GLU A 87 -5.35 4.91 15.55
N ALA A 88 -6.48 4.28 15.88
CA ALA A 88 -7.70 4.42 15.09
C ALA A 88 -8.15 5.89 15.08
N GLY A 89 -8.43 6.43 13.89
CA GLY A 89 -8.85 7.82 13.70
C GLY A 89 -7.71 8.81 13.43
N GLU A 90 -6.44 8.41 13.54
CA GLU A 90 -5.31 9.29 13.21
C GLU A 90 -5.03 9.41 11.71
N TYR A 91 -5.56 8.49 10.91
CA TYR A 91 -5.30 8.38 9.49
C TYR A 91 -6.59 8.13 8.70
N ASN A 92 -6.60 8.57 7.44
CA ASN A 92 -7.65 8.23 6.50
C ASN A 92 -7.31 6.91 5.80
N PRO A 93 -8.14 5.85 5.90
CA PRO A 93 -7.91 4.58 5.20
C PRO A 93 -7.75 4.71 3.68
N ASP A 94 -8.38 5.71 3.06
CA ASP A 94 -8.32 5.93 1.61
C ASP A 94 -6.95 6.44 1.16
N ASP A 95 -6.17 7.04 2.05
CA ASP A 95 -4.80 7.45 1.77
C ASP A 95 -3.83 6.26 1.72
N LEU A 96 -4.23 5.13 2.29
CA LEU A 96 -3.39 3.95 2.48
C LEU A 96 -3.68 2.85 1.47
N LYS A 97 -4.95 2.68 1.09
CA LYS A 97 -5.34 1.65 0.12
C LYS A 97 -5.01 2.11 -1.30
N ARG A 98 -4.34 1.25 -2.08
CA ARG A 98 -4.22 1.45 -3.53
C ARG A 98 -5.61 1.29 -4.16
N ALA A 99 -6.32 2.40 -4.31
CA ALA A 99 -7.44 2.49 -5.22
C ALA A 99 -6.93 2.51 -6.67
N SER A 100 -7.77 2.07 -7.62
CA SER A 100 -7.47 2.31 -9.03
C SER A 100 -7.30 3.82 -9.28
N LYS A 101 -6.39 4.18 -10.18
CA LYS A 101 -6.28 5.57 -10.67
C LYS A 101 -7.48 5.96 -11.55
N LEU A 102 -8.22 4.97 -12.04
CA LEU A 102 -9.40 5.16 -12.87
C LEU A 102 -10.63 5.35 -11.99
N PRO A 103 -11.53 6.30 -12.34
CA PRO A 103 -12.86 6.40 -11.73
C PRO A 103 -13.60 5.07 -11.78
N LEU A 104 -14.47 4.83 -10.79
CA LEU A 104 -15.24 3.58 -10.70
C LEU A 104 -16.11 3.39 -11.95
N GLU A 105 -16.65 4.47 -12.47
CA GLU A 105 -17.46 4.53 -13.69
C GLU A 105 -16.65 4.05 -14.90
N ARG A 106 -15.38 4.47 -15.00
CA ARG A 106 -14.49 4.02 -16.09
C ARG A 106 -14.16 2.54 -15.99
N LEU A 107 -13.98 2.01 -14.78
CA LEU A 107 -13.76 0.58 -14.58
C LEU A 107 -15.00 -0.25 -14.93
N LYS A 108 -16.19 0.28 -14.64
CA LYS A 108 -17.46 -0.33 -15.04
C LYS A 108 -17.59 -0.36 -16.56
N ASP A 109 -17.30 0.75 -17.23
CA ASP A 109 -17.34 0.85 -18.69
C ASP A 109 -16.36 -0.16 -19.33
N GLU A 110 -15.09 -0.18 -18.88
CA GLU A 110 -14.08 -1.13 -19.37
C GLU A 110 -14.50 -2.59 -19.16
N PHE A 111 -15.10 -2.92 -18.00
CA PHE A 111 -15.62 -4.26 -17.74
C PHE A 111 -16.71 -4.64 -18.77
N LEU A 112 -17.67 -3.76 -19.01
CA LEU A 112 -18.76 -4.02 -19.95
C LEU A 112 -18.25 -4.13 -21.39
N GLU A 113 -17.27 -3.32 -21.79
CA GLU A 113 -16.60 -3.44 -23.10
C GLU A 113 -15.92 -4.82 -23.28
N ILE A 114 -15.25 -5.32 -22.23
CA ILE A 114 -14.66 -6.66 -22.24
C ILE A 114 -15.75 -7.72 -22.38
N VAL A 115 -16.83 -7.63 -21.60
CA VAL A 115 -17.96 -8.57 -21.67
C VAL A 115 -18.59 -8.58 -23.06
N GLU A 116 -18.73 -7.42 -23.69
CA GLU A 116 -19.26 -7.30 -25.05
C GLU A 116 -18.39 -8.02 -26.09
N SER A 117 -17.05 -7.98 -25.91
CA SER A 117 -16.09 -8.64 -26.80
C SER A 117 -16.07 -10.18 -26.71
N ILE A 118 -16.69 -10.77 -25.69
CA ILE A 118 -16.71 -12.22 -25.47
C ILE A 118 -17.64 -12.90 -26.49
N THR A 119 -17.09 -13.87 -27.23
CA THR A 119 -17.84 -14.59 -28.26
C THR A 119 -18.56 -15.85 -27.73
N GLU A 120 -18.17 -16.38 -26.57
CA GLU A 120 -18.82 -17.56 -25.98
C GLU A 120 -20.14 -17.13 -25.31
N PRO A 121 -21.31 -17.59 -25.79
CA PRO A 121 -22.60 -17.05 -25.37
C PRO A 121 -22.93 -17.24 -23.89
N ASN A 122 -22.55 -18.38 -23.30
CA ASN A 122 -22.89 -18.69 -21.91
C ASN A 122 -22.08 -17.85 -20.93
N LEU A 123 -20.80 -17.66 -21.20
CA LEU A 123 -19.90 -16.81 -20.44
C LEU A 123 -20.31 -15.35 -20.53
N LYS A 124 -20.67 -14.87 -21.73
CA LYS A 124 -21.21 -13.50 -21.90
C LYS A 124 -22.48 -13.32 -21.08
N THR A 125 -23.43 -14.24 -21.17
CA THR A 125 -24.69 -14.20 -20.42
C THR A 125 -24.45 -14.21 -18.91
N LEU A 126 -23.55 -15.06 -18.43
CA LEU A 126 -23.18 -15.11 -17.01
C LEU A 126 -22.63 -13.77 -16.51
N LEU A 127 -21.72 -13.15 -17.26
CA LEU A 127 -21.08 -11.90 -16.87
C LEU A 127 -22.04 -10.71 -16.94
N LEU A 128 -22.96 -10.70 -17.92
CA LEU A 128 -24.03 -9.70 -17.99
C LEU A 128 -24.96 -9.81 -16.79
N ASN A 129 -25.47 -11.03 -16.50
CA ASN A 129 -26.33 -11.27 -15.34
C ASN A 129 -25.63 -10.88 -14.02
N PHE A 130 -24.32 -11.13 -13.91
CA PHE A 130 -23.53 -10.70 -12.77
C PHE A 130 -23.46 -9.17 -12.64
N SER A 131 -23.35 -8.44 -13.76
CA SER A 131 -23.30 -6.97 -13.77
C SER A 131 -24.64 -6.28 -13.58
N GLU A 132 -25.75 -6.98 -13.84
CA GLU A 132 -27.12 -6.48 -13.62
C GLU A 132 -27.53 -6.50 -12.14
N ASP A 133 -26.92 -7.36 -11.32
CA ASP A 133 -27.04 -7.30 -9.86
C ASP A 133 -26.22 -6.11 -9.32
N GLU A 134 -26.85 -4.93 -9.30
CA GLU A 134 -26.18 -3.68 -8.90
C GLU A 134 -25.52 -3.79 -7.51
N ASP A 135 -26.19 -4.41 -6.53
CA ASP A 135 -25.69 -4.54 -5.17
C ASP A 135 -24.43 -5.42 -5.09
N LEU A 136 -24.42 -6.55 -5.82
CA LEU A 136 -23.28 -7.44 -5.90
C LEU A 136 -22.13 -6.79 -6.68
N PHE A 137 -22.46 -6.19 -7.82
CA PHE A 137 -21.48 -5.63 -8.75
C PHE A 137 -20.78 -4.41 -8.16
N ASP A 138 -21.50 -3.52 -7.47
CA ASP A 138 -20.91 -2.38 -6.75
C ASP A 138 -19.97 -2.83 -5.63
N LYS A 139 -20.38 -3.86 -4.87
CA LYS A 139 -19.53 -4.43 -3.82
C LYS A 139 -18.28 -5.03 -4.41
N TRP A 140 -18.36 -5.71 -5.54
CA TRP A 140 -17.24 -6.32 -6.24
C TRP A 140 -16.27 -5.28 -6.81
N LEU A 141 -16.77 -4.26 -7.52
CA LEU A 141 -15.96 -3.17 -8.10
C LEU A 141 -15.13 -2.41 -7.04
N LYS A 142 -15.66 -2.29 -5.81
CA LYS A 142 -15.00 -1.60 -4.69
C LYS A 142 -14.02 -2.51 -3.92
N LYS A 143 -13.92 -3.80 -4.25
CA LYS A 143 -12.93 -4.67 -3.61
C LYS A 143 -11.54 -4.37 -4.17
N PRO A 144 -10.52 -4.26 -3.29
CA PRO A 144 -9.15 -4.13 -3.76
C PRO A 144 -8.76 -5.40 -4.54
N ALA A 145 -8.05 -5.23 -5.64
CA ALA A 145 -7.49 -6.35 -6.38
C ALA A 145 -6.62 -7.20 -5.45
N GLY A 146 -7.04 -8.44 -5.19
CA GLY A 146 -6.30 -9.36 -4.35
C GLY A 146 -4.99 -9.77 -5.02
N LYS A 147 -3.85 -9.34 -4.51
CA LYS A 147 -2.55 -9.96 -4.86
C LYS A 147 -2.38 -11.25 -4.05
N LYS A 148 -2.87 -12.35 -4.60
CA LYS A 148 -2.28 -13.68 -4.40
C LYS A 148 -2.32 -14.44 -5.72
N PHE A 149 -1.39 -14.11 -6.61
CA PHE A 149 -0.93 -15.10 -7.57
C PHE A 149 0.04 -16.00 -6.81
N HIS A 150 -0.47 -17.11 -6.27
CA HIS A 150 0.39 -18.26 -6.00
C HIS A 150 0.69 -18.89 -7.37
N HIS A 151 1.95 -18.89 -7.76
CA HIS A 151 2.53 -19.82 -8.72
C HIS A 151 3.86 -20.29 -8.18
#